data_AF-A0A1M5SME7-F1
#
_entry.id   AF-A0A1M5SME7-F1
#
_cell.length_a   1.000
_cell.length_b   1.000
_cell.length_c   1.000
_cell.angle_alpha   90.00
_cell.angle_beta   90.00
_cell.angle_gamma   90.00
#
_symmetry.space_group_name_H-M   'P 1'
#
loop_
_entity.id
_entity.type
_entity.pdbx_description
1 polymer ?
#
loop_
_entity_poly.entity_id
_entity_poly.type
_entity_poly.pdbx_seq_one_letter_code
_entity_poly.pdbx_strand_id
1 'polypeptide(L)'
;MNGNRTVLALVLMAAIAGLVCMAGSYAAAEEKKGLKPGVQPLERQPAATSAVVPRQLPDLIVERCWQAKGCRFVCRFKNIGTGRIPDDQHGKAQAHISAGLENPALRNPVPLKRIDPAGSLKPPGGSVDYDTGCIAKAAATGLVWIDTNHKIAELNETNNGANPRLTNCPW
;
A
#
# COMPACT_ATOMS: atom_id res chain seq x y z
N MET A 1 5.07 -0.93 51.47
CA MET A 1 3.71 -1.29 51.92
C MET A 1 2.72 -0.50 51.08
N ASN A 2 1.88 -1.22 50.34
CA ASN A 2 0.50 -0.95 49.90
C ASN A 2 0.21 0.49 49.39
N GLY A 3 -0.13 0.75 48.14
CA GLY A 3 -0.98 -0.01 47.23
C GLY A 3 -2.32 0.71 47.09
N ASN A 4 -2.58 1.36 45.95
CA ASN A 4 -3.88 1.30 45.28
C ASN A 4 -3.84 2.00 43.92
N ARG A 5 -3.97 1.18 42.87
CA ARG A 5 -4.28 1.57 41.50
C ARG A 5 -5.79 1.46 41.38
N THR A 6 -6.46 2.50 40.91
CA THR A 6 -7.87 2.41 40.53
C THR A 6 -8.00 2.86 39.08
N VAL A 7 -8.22 1.89 38.21
CA VAL A 7 -8.65 2.06 36.82
C VAL A 7 -10.00 1.38 36.71
N LEU A 8 -11.04 2.08 36.25
CA LEU A 8 -12.22 1.54 35.58
C LEU A 8 -12.93 2.74 34.91
N ALA A 9 -12.64 3.06 33.66
CA ALA A 9 -13.24 2.50 32.44
C ALA A 9 -14.78 2.64 32.45
N LEU A 10 -15.30 3.78 32.02
CA LEU A 10 -15.67 4.19 30.64
C LEU A 10 -17.12 3.83 30.30
N VAL A 11 -17.79 4.88 29.83
CA VAL A 11 -19.23 5.10 29.75
C VAL A 11 -19.90 4.30 28.63
N LEU A 12 -21.07 3.76 28.98
CA LEU A 12 -22.10 3.16 28.15
C LEU A 12 -22.73 4.20 27.20
N MET A 13 -22.74 3.97 25.88
CA MET A 13 -23.70 4.57 24.93
C MET A 13 -23.74 3.68 23.66
N ALA A 14 -24.80 2.89 23.48
CA ALA A 14 -26.02 3.23 22.74
C ALA A 14 -25.91 2.86 21.24
N ALA A 15 -26.64 1.80 20.88
CA ALA A 15 -26.88 1.35 19.52
C ALA A 15 -27.72 2.39 18.74
N ILE A 16 -27.36 2.64 17.48
CA ILE A 16 -28.27 3.26 16.52
C ILE A 16 -28.35 2.35 15.30
N ALA A 17 -29.55 1.78 15.16
CA ALA A 17 -30.02 1.04 14.02
C ALA A 17 -30.35 1.98 12.86
N GLY A 18 -30.24 1.44 11.64
CA GLY A 18 -31.08 1.82 10.53
C GLY A 18 -30.55 2.94 9.63
N LEU A 19 -30.00 2.55 8.49
CA LEU A 19 -30.35 3.22 7.25
C LEU A 19 -30.37 2.23 6.08
N VAL A 20 -31.59 1.80 5.77
CA VAL A 20 -31.99 1.23 4.49
C VAL A 20 -31.77 2.28 3.40
N CYS A 21 -31.10 1.91 2.31
CA CYS A 21 -31.19 2.64 1.05
C CYS A 21 -31.40 1.63 -0.08
N MET A 22 -32.48 1.89 -0.82
CA MET A 22 -33.13 0.97 -1.74
C MET A 22 -32.36 0.78 -3.04
N ALA A 23 -32.59 -0.38 -3.64
CA ALA A 23 -32.26 -0.71 -5.02
C ALA A 23 -32.92 0.29 -5.99
N GLY A 24 -32.10 0.94 -6.82
CA GLY A 24 -32.53 1.69 -7.99
C GLY A 24 -32.34 0.86 -9.24
N SER A 25 -33.39 0.18 -9.68
CA SER A 25 -33.50 -0.38 -11.03
C SER A 25 -33.81 0.76 -12.01
N TYR A 26 -32.96 0.99 -13.00
CA TYR A 26 -33.31 1.81 -14.15
C TYR A 26 -33.50 0.89 -15.36
N ALA A 27 -34.78 0.67 -15.69
CA ALA A 27 -35.22 0.07 -16.94
C ALA A 27 -35.17 1.11 -18.08
N ALA A 28 -35.09 0.57 -19.29
CA ALA A 28 -34.89 1.22 -20.58
C ALA A 28 -35.88 2.34 -20.93
N ALA A 29 -35.38 3.31 -21.68
CA ALA A 29 -36.18 4.13 -22.59
C ALA A 29 -35.60 3.98 -24.00
N GLU A 30 -36.31 3.23 -24.85
CA GLU A 30 -36.22 3.36 -26.30
C GLU A 30 -36.93 4.68 -26.70
N GLU A 31 -36.24 5.56 -27.42
CA GLU A 31 -36.90 6.58 -28.25
C GLU A 31 -36.53 6.35 -29.71
N LYS A 32 -37.54 5.93 -30.49
CA LYS A 32 -37.48 5.84 -31.95
C LYS A 32 -37.75 7.22 -32.56
N LYS A 33 -36.85 7.74 -33.39
CA LYS A 33 -37.18 8.85 -34.30
C LYS A 33 -36.31 8.87 -35.56
N GLY A 34 -36.98 8.78 -36.71
CA GLY A 34 -36.62 9.52 -37.93
C GLY A 34 -35.59 8.89 -38.87
N LEU A 35 -36.04 8.00 -39.75
CA LEU A 35 -35.31 7.56 -40.95
C LEU A 35 -35.33 8.68 -42.01
N LYS A 36 -34.15 9.15 -42.46
CA LYS A 36 -33.97 9.91 -43.71
C LYS A 36 -33.19 9.04 -44.71
N PRO A 37 -33.69 8.80 -45.93
CA PRO A 37 -32.93 8.07 -46.95
C PRO A 37 -31.98 9.04 -47.68
N GLY A 38 -30.69 8.88 -47.43
CA GLY A 38 -29.61 9.54 -48.16
C GLY A 38 -28.41 8.61 -48.21
N VAL A 39 -28.52 7.54 -48.99
CA VAL A 39 -27.48 6.51 -49.13
C VAL A 39 -26.38 7.05 -50.04
N GLN A 40 -25.33 7.61 -49.44
CA GLN A 40 -24.00 7.58 -50.05
C GLN A 40 -23.37 6.22 -49.70
N PRO A 41 -22.66 5.54 -50.62
CA PRO A 41 -21.94 4.32 -50.30
C PRO A 41 -20.92 4.62 -49.19
N LEU A 42 -21.18 4.11 -47.99
CA LEU A 42 -20.25 4.19 -46.87
C LEU A 42 -19.08 3.28 -47.22
N GLU A 43 -18.00 3.88 -47.73
CA GLU A 43 -16.72 3.19 -47.83
C GLU A 43 -16.38 2.69 -46.44
N ARG A 44 -16.35 1.36 -46.30
CA ARG A 44 -16.30 0.66 -45.01
C ARG A 44 -14.90 0.88 -44.43
N GLN A 45 -14.71 2.02 -43.75
CA GLN A 45 -13.49 2.30 -43.02
C GLN A 45 -13.27 1.17 -42.02
N PRO A 46 -12.16 0.41 -42.12
CA PRO A 46 -11.88 -0.66 -41.18
C PRO A 46 -11.87 -0.06 -39.77
N ALA A 47 -12.69 -0.62 -38.88
CA ALA A 47 -12.78 -0.18 -37.50
C ALA A 47 -11.37 -0.22 -36.90
N ALA A 48 -10.80 0.96 -36.66
CA ALA A 48 -9.52 1.08 -36.00
C ALA A 48 -9.68 0.54 -34.57
N THR A 49 -9.25 -0.69 -34.36
CA THR A 49 -9.07 -1.27 -33.02
C THR A 49 -8.04 -0.42 -32.30
N SER A 50 -8.51 0.53 -31.49
CA SER A 50 -7.64 1.28 -30.59
C SER A 50 -7.07 0.30 -29.57
N ALA A 51 -5.80 -0.06 -29.74
CA ALA A 51 -5.09 -0.87 -28.78
C ALA A 51 -5.05 -0.11 -27.44
N VAL A 52 -5.65 -0.69 -26.41
CA VAL A 52 -5.55 -0.16 -25.04
C VAL A 52 -4.11 -0.36 -24.59
N VAL A 53 -3.34 0.73 -24.52
CA VAL A 53 -1.98 0.69 -23.97
C VAL A 53 -2.10 0.32 -22.48
N PRO A 54 -1.46 -0.77 -22.02
CA PRO A 54 -1.51 -1.15 -20.61
C PRO A 54 -0.95 -0.03 -19.74
N ARG A 55 -1.67 0.31 -18.66
CA ARG A 55 -1.23 1.33 -17.73
C ARG A 55 0.04 0.86 -17.00
N GLN A 56 1.13 1.61 -17.13
CA GLN A 56 2.37 1.35 -16.40
C GLN A 56 2.27 2.00 -15.02
N LEU A 57 2.04 1.20 -13.99
CA LEU A 57 2.02 1.64 -12.59
C LEU A 57 3.12 0.94 -11.78
N PRO A 58 3.67 1.60 -10.76
CA PRO A 58 4.53 0.95 -9.77
C PRO A 58 3.74 -0.12 -8.98
N ASP A 59 4.47 -0.98 -8.28
CA ASP A 59 3.90 -1.99 -7.37
C ASP A 59 4.99 -2.34 -6.35
N LEU A 60 4.80 -1.85 -5.13
CA LEU A 60 5.77 -1.89 -4.05
C LEU A 60 5.52 -3.09 -3.14
N ILE A 61 6.59 -3.82 -2.89
CA ILE A 61 6.58 -4.93 -1.95
C ILE A 61 7.69 -4.80 -0.92
N VAL A 62 7.47 -5.46 0.21
CA VAL A 62 8.54 -5.88 1.11
C VAL A 62 9.07 -7.22 0.60
N GLU A 63 10.16 -7.21 -0.17
CA GLU A 63 10.68 -8.44 -0.80
C GLU A 63 11.15 -9.44 0.27
N ARG A 64 11.87 -8.96 1.28
CA ARG A 64 12.30 -9.75 2.44
C ARG A 64 12.74 -8.86 3.59
N CYS A 65 12.72 -9.39 4.80
CA CYS A 65 13.42 -8.81 5.94
C CYS A 65 14.23 -9.89 6.67
N TRP A 66 15.34 -9.50 7.27
CA TRP A 66 16.26 -10.42 7.94
C TRP A 66 16.96 -9.74 9.13
N GLN A 67 17.53 -10.57 10.00
CA GLN A 67 18.45 -10.12 11.05
C GLN A 67 19.88 -10.18 10.51
N ALA A 68 20.52 -9.02 10.39
CA ALA A 68 21.91 -8.88 10.03
C ALA A 68 22.83 -8.99 11.25
N LYS A 69 24.15 -8.92 11.03
CA LYS A 69 25.16 -8.93 12.09
C LYS A 69 24.88 -7.83 13.13
N GLY A 70 25.02 -8.18 14.41
CA GLY A 70 24.66 -7.30 15.54
C GLY A 70 23.15 -7.21 15.77
N CYS A 71 22.38 -8.21 15.30
CA CYS A 71 20.94 -8.33 15.49
C CYS A 71 20.12 -7.15 14.97
N ARG A 72 20.67 -6.50 13.93
CA ARG A 72 20.03 -5.38 13.23
C ARG A 72 18.97 -5.91 12.29
N PHE A 73 17.78 -5.35 12.39
CA PHE A 73 16.68 -5.69 11.51
C PHE A 73 16.79 -4.89 10.21
N VAL A 74 16.91 -5.59 9.09
CA VAL A 74 17.07 -4.99 7.76
C VAL A 74 15.95 -5.49 6.86
N CYS A 75 15.38 -4.61 6.05
CA CYS A 75 14.37 -4.95 5.06
C CYS A 75 14.79 -4.51 3.66
N ARG A 76 14.44 -5.32 2.67
CA ARG A 76 14.54 -4.99 1.25
C ARG A 76 13.17 -4.62 0.73
N PHE A 77 13.07 -3.42 0.18
CA PHE A 77 11.90 -2.96 -0.55
C PHE A 77 12.16 -3.05 -2.05
N LYS A 78 11.11 -3.30 -2.84
CA LYS A 78 11.22 -3.43 -4.30
C LYS A 78 9.99 -2.88 -5.00
N ASN A 79 10.21 -2.22 -6.14
CA ASN A 79 9.16 -1.92 -7.11
C ASN A 79 9.10 -3.04 -8.15
N ILE A 80 8.14 -3.96 -8.03
CA ILE A 80 7.91 -5.04 -8.99
C ILE A 80 6.99 -4.62 -10.15
N GLY A 81 6.44 -3.40 -10.08
CA GLY A 81 5.57 -2.85 -11.11
C GLY A 81 6.31 -2.48 -12.38
N THR A 82 5.56 -2.27 -13.45
CA THR A 82 6.11 -1.85 -14.75
C THR A 82 6.24 -0.34 -14.87
N GLY A 83 5.64 0.41 -13.92
CA GLY A 83 5.70 1.87 -13.85
C GLY A 83 6.75 2.39 -12.88
N ARG A 84 7.17 3.63 -13.14
CA ARG A 84 8.06 4.39 -12.26
C ARG A 84 7.25 5.06 -11.15
N ILE A 85 7.80 5.13 -9.94
CA ILE A 85 7.26 5.99 -8.86
C ILE A 85 7.51 7.48 -9.21
N PRO A 86 6.46 8.31 -9.31
CA PRO A 86 6.62 9.77 -9.48
C PRO A 86 7.37 10.42 -8.32
N ASP A 87 8.16 11.45 -8.61
CA ASP A 87 9.01 12.11 -7.60
C ASP A 87 8.20 12.74 -6.45
N ASP A 88 7.02 13.28 -6.75
CA ASP A 88 6.16 13.90 -5.75
C ASP A 88 5.49 12.84 -4.85
N GLN A 89 5.14 11.67 -5.39
CA GLN A 89 4.60 10.53 -4.64
C GLN A 89 5.69 9.91 -3.75
N HIS A 90 6.87 9.64 -4.31
CA HIS A 90 8.04 9.17 -3.56
C HIS A 90 8.41 10.11 -2.40
N GLY A 91 8.29 11.42 -2.63
CA GLY A 91 8.55 12.44 -1.62
C GLY A 91 7.54 12.53 -0.48
N LYS A 92 6.35 11.92 -0.62
CA LYS A 92 5.25 11.99 0.36
C LYS A 92 4.93 10.63 1.00
N ALA A 93 5.32 9.53 0.34
CA ALA A 93 5.10 8.16 0.81
C ALA A 93 5.81 7.88 2.13
N GLN A 94 5.25 6.96 2.91
CA GLN A 94 5.74 6.57 4.23
C GLN A 94 5.68 5.06 4.42
N ALA A 95 6.49 4.53 5.32
CA ALA A 95 6.45 3.13 5.72
C ALA A 95 6.22 2.99 7.22
N HIS A 96 5.57 1.91 7.64
CA HIS A 96 5.52 1.48 9.04
C HIS A 96 6.44 0.28 9.21
N ILE A 97 7.31 0.29 10.22
CA ILE A 97 8.33 -0.74 10.44
C ILE A 97 8.44 -1.07 11.93
N SER A 98 8.23 -2.33 12.28
CA SER A 98 8.35 -2.88 13.64
C SER A 98 9.27 -4.09 13.69
N ALA A 99 9.99 -4.20 14.81
CA ALA A 99 10.75 -5.39 15.17
C ALA A 99 10.18 -6.05 16.44
N GLY A 100 8.85 -6.26 16.47
CA GLY A 100 8.10 -6.75 17.64
C GLY A 100 7.22 -5.69 18.30
N LEU A 101 6.34 -6.09 19.22
CA LEU A 101 5.34 -5.20 19.85
C LEU A 101 5.95 -4.12 20.77
N GLU A 102 7.18 -4.32 21.25
CA GLU A 102 7.78 -3.51 22.33
C GLU A 102 8.81 -2.46 21.87
N ASN A 103 9.02 -2.25 20.56
CA ASN A 103 10.08 -1.34 20.09
C ASN A 103 9.58 0.11 19.87
N PRO A 104 9.88 1.11 20.71
CA PRO A 104 9.31 2.46 20.62
C PRO A 104 9.65 3.27 19.35
N ALA A 105 10.54 2.79 18.47
CA ALA A 105 10.67 3.32 17.09
C ALA A 105 9.36 3.17 16.26
N LEU A 106 8.36 2.53 16.85
CA LEU A 106 7.06 2.10 16.32
C LEU A 106 5.91 3.10 16.24
N ARG A 107 6.03 4.35 16.69
CA ARG A 107 4.85 5.24 16.65
C ARG A 107 4.73 6.08 15.39
N ASN A 108 5.84 6.36 14.73
CA ASN A 108 5.86 7.34 13.65
C ASN A 108 6.19 6.68 12.31
N PRO A 109 5.38 6.90 11.28
CA PRO A 109 5.71 6.48 9.92
C PRO A 109 7.10 7.01 9.50
N VAL A 110 7.87 6.17 8.83
CA VAL A 110 9.19 6.51 8.28
C VAL A 110 8.99 7.06 6.87
N PRO A 111 9.39 8.31 6.56
CA PRO A 111 9.30 8.83 5.21
C PRO A 111 10.09 7.97 4.21
N LEU A 112 9.53 7.71 3.03
CA LEU A 112 10.21 6.91 2.00
C LEU A 112 11.54 7.54 1.57
N LYS A 113 11.65 8.88 1.57
CA LYS A 113 12.91 9.61 1.35
C LYS A 113 14.03 9.29 2.35
N ARG A 114 13.70 8.80 3.55
CA ARG A 114 14.72 8.33 4.52
C ARG A 114 15.16 6.90 4.22
N ILE A 115 14.25 6.09 3.70
CA ILE A 115 14.50 4.70 3.30
C ILE A 115 15.30 4.65 2.00
N ASP A 116 14.93 5.49 1.04
CA ASP A 116 15.47 5.54 -0.31
C ASP A 116 15.82 6.99 -0.72
N PRO A 117 16.87 7.59 -0.13
CA PRO A 117 17.27 8.96 -0.47
C PRO A 117 17.77 9.09 -1.92
N ALA A 118 18.29 8.02 -2.49
CA ALA A 118 18.81 7.99 -3.86
C ALA A 118 17.70 7.80 -4.92
N GLY A 119 16.50 7.39 -4.53
CA GLY A 119 15.43 7.08 -5.48
C GLY A 119 15.62 5.75 -6.22
N SER A 120 16.42 4.83 -5.67
CA SER A 120 16.70 3.50 -6.21
C SER A 120 15.44 2.63 -6.33
N LEU A 121 14.38 2.93 -5.57
CA LEU A 121 13.10 2.24 -5.63
C LEU A 121 12.19 2.76 -6.77
N LYS A 122 12.45 3.98 -7.28
CA LYS A 122 11.60 4.62 -8.29
C LYS A 122 11.47 3.84 -9.61
N PRO A 123 12.55 3.38 -10.27
CA PRO A 123 12.41 2.69 -11.55
C PRO A 123 11.73 1.30 -11.38
N PRO A 124 11.09 0.77 -12.45
CA PRO A 124 10.66 -0.62 -12.49
C PRO A 124 11.81 -1.58 -12.15
N GLY A 125 11.56 -2.55 -11.27
CA GLY A 125 12.58 -3.48 -10.76
C GLY A 125 13.55 -2.88 -9.75
N GLY A 126 13.44 -1.58 -9.44
CA GLY A 126 14.26 -0.89 -8.45
C GLY A 126 14.11 -1.49 -7.06
N SER A 127 15.19 -1.46 -6.27
CA SER A 127 15.19 -2.00 -4.90
C SER A 127 16.14 -1.22 -3.99
N VAL A 128 15.89 -1.31 -2.69
CA VAL A 128 16.74 -0.71 -1.65
C VAL A 128 16.75 -1.58 -0.40
N ASP A 129 17.93 -1.72 0.20
CA ASP A 129 18.10 -2.32 1.52
C ASP A 129 18.11 -1.21 2.57
N TYR A 130 17.28 -1.34 3.60
CA TYR A 130 17.14 -0.36 4.66
C TYR A 130 17.40 -1.00 6.02
N ASP A 131 18.48 -0.54 6.67
CA ASP A 131 18.73 -0.82 8.08
C ASP A 131 17.75 0.01 8.91
N THR A 132 16.85 -0.69 9.60
CA THR A 132 15.76 -0.05 10.36
C THR A 132 16.27 0.61 11.64
N GLY A 133 17.53 0.36 12.03
CA GLY A 133 18.09 0.75 13.32
C GLY A 133 17.51 -0.05 14.50
N CYS A 134 16.57 -0.96 14.26
CA CYS A 134 15.98 -1.79 15.28
C CYS A 134 16.90 -2.96 15.62
N ILE A 135 17.05 -3.23 16.92
CA ILE A 135 17.75 -4.42 17.43
C ILE A 135 16.70 -5.38 17.97
N ALA A 136 16.59 -6.56 17.36
CA ALA A 136 15.70 -7.60 17.81
C ALA A 136 16.34 -8.33 19.01
N LYS A 137 15.91 -8.00 20.23
CA LYS A 137 16.49 -8.57 21.46
C LYS A 137 15.95 -9.96 21.81
N ALA A 138 14.76 -10.28 21.31
CA ALA A 138 14.06 -11.53 21.55
C ALA A 138 13.31 -11.95 20.28
N ALA A 139 12.90 -13.22 20.24
CA ALA A 139 12.03 -13.73 19.20
C ALA A 139 10.72 -12.95 19.18
N ALA A 140 10.34 -12.47 18.00
CA ALA A 140 9.16 -11.63 17.81
C ALA A 140 8.66 -11.72 16.36
N THR A 141 7.44 -11.23 16.13
CA THR A 141 6.93 -10.98 14.78
C THR A 141 7.11 -9.49 14.48
N GLY A 142 7.86 -9.18 13.44
CA GLY A 142 7.91 -7.82 12.88
C GLY A 142 6.66 -7.53 12.05
N LEU A 143 6.40 -6.24 11.85
CA LEU A 143 5.35 -5.71 10.99
C LEU A 143 5.98 -4.66 10.09
N VAL A 144 5.96 -4.87 8.79
CA VAL A 144 6.58 -3.97 7.82
C VAL A 144 5.56 -3.68 6.73
N TRP A 145 5.31 -2.41 6.45
CA TRP A 145 4.37 -1.99 5.43
C TRP A 145 4.91 -0.73 4.74
N ILE A 146 5.07 -0.76 3.41
CA ILE A 146 5.49 0.40 2.60
C ILE A 146 4.28 1.13 2.00
N ASP A 147 4.41 2.43 1.77
CA ASP A 147 3.32 3.33 1.33
C ASP A 147 2.06 3.29 2.21
N THR A 148 2.22 3.29 3.53
CA THR A 148 1.11 3.20 4.49
C THR A 148 0.12 4.36 4.46
N ASN A 149 0.45 5.43 3.74
CA ASN A 149 -0.41 6.59 3.56
C ASN A 149 -0.98 6.71 2.13
N HIS A 150 -0.85 5.66 1.31
CA HIS A 150 -1.40 5.54 -0.05
C HIS A 150 -1.10 6.79 -0.89
N LYS A 151 0.18 7.14 -1.01
CA LYS A 151 0.62 8.28 -1.81
C LYS A 151 1.11 7.84 -3.18
N ILE A 152 1.46 6.57 -3.33
CA ILE A 152 1.86 5.97 -4.59
C ILE A 152 0.65 5.23 -5.14
N ALA A 153 0.30 5.49 -6.41
CA ALA A 153 -0.78 4.74 -7.05
C ALA A 153 -0.21 3.45 -7.63
N GLU A 154 -0.60 2.31 -7.09
CA GLU A 154 0.04 1.03 -7.39
C GLU A 154 -0.84 0.09 -8.23
N LEU A 155 -0.25 -0.95 -8.84
CA LEU A 155 -1.01 -2.03 -9.49
C LEU A 155 -1.77 -2.89 -8.48
N ASN A 156 -1.18 -3.07 -7.30
CA ASN A 156 -1.74 -3.85 -6.21
C ASN A 156 -1.45 -3.14 -4.89
N GLU A 157 -2.49 -2.79 -4.13
CA GLU A 157 -2.34 -2.08 -2.85
C GLU A 157 -2.27 -3.05 -1.65
N THR A 158 -2.32 -4.37 -1.91
CA THR A 158 -2.49 -5.40 -0.87
C THR A 158 -1.22 -6.20 -0.57
N ASN A 159 -0.15 -6.00 -1.34
CA ASN A 159 1.14 -6.71 -1.24
C ASN A 159 2.27 -5.84 -0.65
N ASN A 160 1.96 -4.64 -0.19
CA ASN A 160 2.91 -3.70 0.40
C ASN A 160 3.40 -4.12 1.80
N GLY A 161 2.87 -5.21 2.37
CA GLY A 161 3.10 -5.62 3.76
C GLY A 161 3.80 -6.97 3.92
N ALA A 162 4.56 -7.12 5.00
CA ALA A 162 5.15 -8.40 5.44
C ALA A 162 5.23 -8.50 6.96
N ASN A 163 5.13 -9.74 7.47
CA ASN A 163 5.23 -10.07 8.89
C ASN A 163 6.45 -10.98 9.17
N PRO A 164 7.68 -10.43 9.12
CA PRO A 164 8.89 -11.24 9.25
C PRO A 164 9.03 -11.84 10.66
N ARG A 165 9.49 -13.09 10.72
CA ARG A 165 9.84 -13.74 11.98
C ARG A 165 11.26 -13.34 12.39
N LEU A 166 11.38 -12.82 13.60
CA LEU A 166 12.63 -12.45 14.23
C LEU A 166 13.01 -13.55 15.22
N THR A 167 14.27 -13.96 15.21
CA THR A 167 14.81 -14.96 16.13
C THR A 167 15.47 -14.32 17.33
N ASN A 168 15.73 -15.12 18.38
CA ASN A 168 16.54 -14.69 19.50
C ASN A 168 17.93 -14.27 19.02
N CYS A 169 18.41 -13.16 19.57
CA CYS A 169 19.77 -12.68 19.35
C CYS A 169 20.70 -13.32 20.40
N PRO A 170 21.66 -14.18 20.00
CA PRO A 170 22.73 -14.60 20.89
C PRO A 170 23.70 -13.42 21.03
N TRP A 171 23.75 -12.83 22.22
CA TRP A 171 24.66 -11.74 22.57
C TRP A 171 26.10 -12.24 22.70
#